data_AF-X1QZH5-F1
#
_entry.id   AF-X1QZH5-F1
#
_cell.length_a   1.000
_cell.length_b   1.000
_cell.length_c   1.000
_cell.angle_alpha   90.00
_cell.angle_beta   90.00
_cell.angle_gamma   90.00
#
_symmetry.space_group_name_H-M   'P 1'
#
loop_
_entity.id
_entity.type
_entity.pdbx_description
1 polymer ?
#
loop_
_entity_poly.entity_id
_entity_poly.type
_entity_poly.pdbx_seq_one_letter_code
_entity_poly.pdbx_strand_id
1 'polypeptide(L)' 'ARSSIRLGAKEVYLIYRRTKEEMPAIPEEIERAEEEGVKILYLTLPTEITGKNGRVNGLKCVPLVLDEIDAEG' A
#
# COMPACT_ATOMS: atom_id res chain seq x y z
N ALA A 1 6.53 -6.30 2.71
CA ALA A 1 6.60 -5.03 3.48
C ALA A 1 7.47 -5.19 4.73
N ARG A 2 7.09 -5.99 5.72
CA ARG A 2 7.83 -6.24 6.97
C ARG A 2 9.34 -6.57 6.79
N SER A 3 9.69 -7.41 5.82
CA SER A 3 11.11 -7.70 5.54
C SER A 3 11.90 -6.45 5.14
N SER A 4 11.32 -5.48 4.43
CA SER A 4 11.99 -4.23 4.07
C SER A 4 12.31 -3.38 5.31
N ILE A 5 11.44 -3.41 6.32
CA ILE A 5 11.70 -2.75 7.62
C ILE A 5 12.91 -3.39 8.28
N ARG A 6 12.93 -4.73 8.38
CA ARG A 6 14.07 -5.47 8.95
C ARG A 6 15.38 -5.29 8.18
N LEU A 7 15.31 -4.98 6.89
CA LEU A 7 16.46 -4.63 6.05
C LEU A 7 16.91 -3.16 6.20
N GLY A 8 16.29 -2.38 7.09
CA GLY A 8 16.69 -1.02 7.41
C GLY A 8 16.08 0.07 6.53
N ALA A 9 14.96 -0.22 5.84
CA ALA A 9 14.21 0.83 5.16
C ALA A 9 13.70 1.87 6.18
N LYS A 10 13.94 3.16 5.91
CA LYS A 10 13.53 4.25 6.81
C LYS A 10 12.01 4.35 6.96
N GLU A 11 11.29 4.15 5.86
CA GLU A 11 9.83 4.10 5.82
C GLU A 11 9.40 3.04 4.80
N VAL A 12 8.30 2.34 5.08
CA VAL A 12 7.71 1.36 4.18
C VAL A 12 6.23 1.66 4.03
N TYR A 13 5.79 1.89 2.80
CA TYR A 13 4.40 2.09 2.45
C TYR A 13 3.88 0.87 1.67
N LEU A 14 2.68 0.41 1.99
CA LEU A 14 1.96 -0.61 1.23
C LEU A 14 0.79 0.05 0.52
N ILE A 15 0.86 0.18 -0.81
CA ILE A 15 -0.22 0.77 -1.60
C ILE A 15 -1.24 -0.31 -1.94
N TYR A 16 -2.50 -0.11 -1.56
CA TYR A 16 -3.58 -1.05 -1.81
C TYR A 16 -4.80 -0.36 -2.41
N ARG A 17 -5.29 -0.86 -3.54
CA ARG A 17 -6.40 -0.25 -4.30
C ARG A 17 -7.79 -0.49 -3.70
N ARG A 18 -7.90 -1.30 -2.65
CA ARG A 18 -9.16 -1.73 -2.05
C ARG A 18 -9.21 -1.37 -0.57
N THR A 19 -10.31 -1.69 0.09
CA THR A 19 -10.51 -1.51 1.53
C THR A 19 -9.69 -2.47 2.37
N LYS A 20 -9.70 -2.32 3.70
CA LYS A 20 -9.01 -3.26 4.60
C LYS A 20 -9.72 -4.61 4.62
N GLU A 21 -11.04 -4.60 4.52
CA GLU A 21 -11.95 -5.74 4.56
C GLU A 21 -11.78 -6.66 3.35
N GLU A 22 -11.49 -6.07 2.19
CA GLU A 22 -11.22 -6.82 0.95
C GLU A 22 -9.78 -7.34 0.85
N MET A 23 -8.91 -6.98 1.79
CA MET A 23 -7.52 -7.42 1.76
C MET A 23 -7.45 -8.95 1.95
N PRO A 24 -6.86 -9.70 1.01
CA PRO A 24 -6.83 -11.16 1.08
C PRO A 24 -5.88 -11.71 2.16
N ALA A 25 -5.14 -10.84 2.84
CA ALA A 25 -4.23 -11.21 3.91
C ALA A 25 -5.02 -11.52 5.19
N ILE A 26 -4.50 -12.46 5.99
CA ILE A 26 -5.07 -12.77 7.30
C ILE A 26 -5.03 -11.50 8.17
N PRO A 27 -6.11 -11.15 8.89
CA PRO A 27 -6.16 -9.92 9.71
C PRO A 27 -4.98 -9.75 10.67
N GLU A 28 -4.54 -10.83 11.31
CA GLU A 28 -3.39 -10.82 12.23
C GLU A 28 -2.08 -10.45 11.52
N GLU A 29 -1.89 -10.85 10.25
CA GLU A 29 -0.70 -10.46 9.48
C GLU A 29 -0.74 -8.99 9.04
N ILE A 30 -1.94 -8.43 8.86
CA ILE A 30 -2.13 -6.99 8.59
C ILE A 30 -1.77 -6.20 9.84
N GLU A 31 -2.31 -6.59 10.99
CA GLU A 31 -2.06 -5.96 12.29
C GLU A 31 -0.57 -5.99 12.63
N ARG A 32 0.08 -7.15 12.56
CA ARG A 32 1.54 -7.28 12.78
C ARG A 32 2.37 -6.44 11.81
N ALA A 33 1.90 -6.23 10.58
CA ALA A 33 2.57 -5.36 9.64
C ALA A 33 2.45 -3.89 10.04
N GLU A 34 1.26 -3.45 10.45
CA GLU A 34 1.02 -2.10 10.98
C GLU A 34 1.84 -1.85 12.27
N GLU A 35 1.90 -2.81 13.20
CA GLU A 35 2.71 -2.78 14.42
C GLU A 35 4.21 -2.66 14.15
N GLU A 36 4.73 -3.35 13.12
CA GLU A 36 6.12 -3.21 12.68
C GLU A 36 6.41 -1.86 11.99
N GLY A 37 5.39 -1.03 11.75
CA GLY A 37 5.52 0.31 11.16
C GLY A 37 5.29 0.38 9.65
N VAL A 38 4.66 -0.65 9.05
CA VAL A 38 4.21 -0.56 7.66
C VAL A 38 3.04 0.41 7.56
N LYS A 39 3.17 1.44 6.72
CA LYS A 39 2.11 2.42 6.46
C LYS A 39 1.24 1.93 5.31
N ILE A 40 0.08 1.35 5.61
CA ILE A 40 -0.83 0.86 4.57
C ILE A 40 -1.71 2.01 4.07
N LEU A 41 -1.65 2.26 2.76
CA LEU A 41 -2.50 3.23 2.06
C LEU A 41 -3.59 2.46 1.32
N TYR A 42 -4.74 2.31 1.98
CA TYR A 42 -5.96 1.75 1.40
C TYR A 42 -6.58 2.70 0.37
N LEU A 43 -7.46 2.16 -0.48
CA LEU A 43 -8.15 2.93 -1.53
C LEU A 43 -7.19 3.83 -2.32
N THR A 44 -6.02 3.31 -2.66
CA THR A 44 -4.97 4.08 -3.34
C THR A 44 -4.52 3.34 -4.58
N LEU A 45 -4.62 4.00 -5.74
CA LEU A 45 -4.22 3.45 -7.04
C LEU A 45 -2.92 4.10 -7.52
N PRO A 46 -1.84 3.33 -7.78
CA PRO A 46 -0.65 3.87 -8.43
C PRO A 46 -0.94 4.15 -9.91
N THR A 47 -0.48 5.31 -10.41
CA THR A 47 -0.72 5.76 -11.79
C THR A 47 0.56 5.94 -12.60
N GLU A 48 1.67 6.30 -11.95
CA GLU A 48 2.93 6.58 -12.65
C GLU A 48 4.14 6.33 -11.74
N ILE A 49 5.16 5.66 -12.27
CA ILE A 49 6.48 5.57 -11.63
C ILE A 49 7.35 6.69 -12.21
N THR A 50 7.90 7.53 -11.33
CA THR A 50 8.83 8.58 -11.74
C THR A 50 10.26 8.17 -11.47
N GLY A 51 11.19 8.65 -12.31
CA GLY A 51 12.61 8.36 -12.15
C GLY A 51 13.51 9.38 -12.82
N LYS A 52 14.77 9.39 -12.39
CA LYS A 52 15.84 10.21 -12.96
C LYS A 52 17.12 9.37 -13.05
N ASN A 53 17.84 9.49 -14.16
CA ASN A 53 19.12 8.78 -14.38
C ASN A 53 19.02 7.26 -14.16
N GLY A 54 17.94 6.64 -14.68
CA GLY A 54 17.72 5.19 -14.54
C GLY A 54 17.36 4.72 -13.14
N ARG A 55 17.06 5.62 -12.20
CA ARG A 55 16.63 5.29 -10.83
C ARG A 55 15.24 5.83 -10.52
N VAL A 56 14.41 5.01 -9.90
CA VAL A 56 13.09 5.41 -9.38
C VAL A 56 13.27 6.41 -8.25
N ASN A 57 12.48 7.48 -8.25
CA ASN A 57 12.49 8.51 -7.22
C ASN A 57 11.09 8.86 -6.68
N GLY A 58 10.03 8.27 -7.24
CA GLY A 58 8.67 8.53 -6.80
C GLY A 58 7.65 7.60 -7.44
N LEU A 59 6.48 7.56 -6.82
CA LEU A 59 5.30 6.85 -7.29
C LEU A 59 4.12 7.81 -7.14
N LYS A 60 3.49 8.18 -8.25
CA LYS A 60 2.25 8.96 -8.23
C LYS A 60 1.08 8.02 -7.97
N CYS A 61 0.21 8.44 -7.07
CA CYS A 61 -0.99 7.70 -6.71
C CYS A 61 -2.19 8.64 -6.74
N VAL A 62 -3.38 8.06 -6.95
CA VAL A 62 -4.67 8.75 -6.80
C VAL A 62 -5.50 8.06 -5.72
N PRO A 63 -6.23 8.81 -4.88
CA PRO A 63 -7.18 8.21 -3.96
C PRO A 63 -8.39 7.67 -4.75
N LEU A 64 -8.93 6.57 -4.27
CA LEU A 64 -10.18 6.00 -4.72
C LEU A 64 -11.26 6.33 -3.69
N VAL A 65 -12.47 6.53 -4.18
CA VAL A 65 -13.67 6.68 -3.35
C VAL A 65 -14.51 5.43 -3.60
N LEU A 66 -15.04 4.86 -2.53
CA LEU A 66 -16.02 3.78 -2.65
C LEU A 66 -17.31 4.39 -3.19
N ASP A 67 -17.61 4.14 -4.47
CA ASP A 67 -18.97 4.27 -4.97
C ASP A 67 -19.73 2.97 -4.67
N GLU A 68 -21.04 3.08 -4.41
CA GLU A 68 -21.91 1.99 -3.93
C GLU A 68 -21.89 0.71 -4.81
N ILE A 69 -21.33 0.79 -6.02
CA ILE A 69 -21.29 -0.29 -7.03
C ILE A 69 -20.06 -1.21 -6.87
N ASP A 70 -19.03 -0.81 -6.12
CA ASP A 70 -17.78 -1.58 -5.98
C ASP A 70 -17.82 -2.69 -4.90
N ALA A 71 -18.94 -2.87 -4.20
CA ALA A 71 -19.09 -3.87 -3.13
C ALA A 71 -19.27 -5.33 -3.61
N GLU A 72 -19.37 -5.57 -4.93
CA GLU A 72 -19.71 -6.89 -5.49
C GLU A 72 -18.58 -7.58 -6.31
N GLY A 73 -17.32 -7.11 -6.22
CA GLY A 73 -16.20 -7.55 -7.09
C GLY A 73 -15.23 -8.59 -6.53
#